data_AF-A0A925N6R3-F1
#
_entry.id   AF-A0A925N6R3-F1
#
_cell.length_a   1.000
_cell.length_b   1.000
_cell.length_c   1.000
_cell.angle_alpha   90.00
_cell.angle_beta   90.00
_cell.angle_gamma   90.00
#
_symmetry.space_group_name_H-M   'P 1'
#
loop_
_entity.id
_entity.type
_entity.pdbx_description
1 polymer ?
#
loop_
_entity_poly.entity_id
_entity_poly.type
_entity_poly.pdbx_seq_one_letter_code
_entity_poly.pdbx_strand_id
1 'polypeptide(L)'
;MDKPPFQLQHIDHLVLRVRDAGAMQAFYCDVLGCSVERRQDDIGLLQLRAGRSLIDLVPVDGKLGRMGGAAPGEEGRNLDHLCLRVEPFDREAIVAHLQAHGVRITEFGLRHGAEGEGPSQYVIDPEGNTVELKGAADVPGVAPRDAAQAETSSRTEPASSSMALHLLEVLKREPILFVTLAYLFVSFMGLWLSYWFYRRFGLPVLEYMQASDFLVAGLRQPRYAVAIALMVAAAWLATWPLLFRRRHPERVEALRKKWWGRIVFANSKLFRWPGMSQETGLVVGAFWGSIWLLFAYVVDDAERIRAGGGNVVQVTLANQSAPLAGDIRLLGTNSAYVFLWWPTERRAEAVPIESISRIAALARPLPPASRKAPAAAAKRTP
;
A
#
# COMPACT_ATOMS: atom_id res chain seq x y z
N MET A 1 3.11 -37.34 -7.49
CA MET A 1 4.37 -36.73 -7.94
C MET A 1 5.47 -37.73 -7.62
N ASP A 2 6.25 -38.12 -8.62
CA ASP A 2 7.41 -38.99 -8.39
C ASP A 2 8.41 -38.28 -7.48
N LYS A 3 8.99 -39.03 -6.54
CA LYS A 3 9.98 -38.48 -5.61
C LYS A 3 11.23 -38.07 -6.39
N PRO A 4 11.90 -36.97 -6.01
CA PRO A 4 13.19 -36.62 -6.58
C PRO A 4 14.17 -37.81 -6.48
N PRO A 5 14.98 -38.09 -7.51
CA PRO A 5 15.91 -39.23 -7.51
C PRO A 5 17.16 -39.00 -6.64
N PHE A 6 17.08 -38.09 -5.66
CA PHE A 6 18.16 -37.71 -4.76
C PHE A 6 17.59 -37.28 -3.39
N GLN A 7 18.41 -37.38 -2.35
CA GLN A 7 18.08 -36.93 -1.00
C GLN A 7 19.05 -35.85 -0.55
N LEU A 8 18.50 -34.70 -0.11
CA LEU A 8 19.29 -33.61 0.46
C LEU A 8 19.86 -34.04 1.82
N GLN A 9 21.16 -33.77 2.03
CA GLN A 9 21.87 -34.13 3.27
C GLN A 9 22.03 -32.93 4.19
N HIS A 10 22.62 -31.84 3.68
CA HIS A 10 22.86 -30.59 4.39
C HIS A 10 23.20 -29.50 3.35
N ILE A 11 23.29 -28.25 3.80
CA ILE A 11 23.87 -27.18 3.00
C ILE A 11 25.39 -27.38 2.97
N ASP A 12 25.93 -27.66 1.80
CA ASP A 12 27.38 -27.83 1.61
C ASP A 12 28.11 -26.48 1.68
N HIS A 13 27.68 -25.52 0.87
CA HIS A 13 28.25 -24.17 0.87
C HIS A 13 27.22 -23.11 0.47
N LEU A 14 27.56 -21.85 0.75
CA LEU A 14 26.84 -20.67 0.27
C LEU A 14 27.83 -19.65 -0.27
N VAL A 15 27.39 -18.82 -1.22
CA VAL A 15 28.22 -17.78 -1.83
C VAL A 15 27.72 -16.41 -1.40
N LEU A 16 28.61 -15.61 -0.81
CA LEU A 16 28.40 -14.18 -0.57
C LEU A 16 29.15 -13.39 -1.64
N ARG A 17 28.42 -12.56 -2.38
CA ARG A 17 29.03 -11.60 -3.29
C ARG A 17 29.39 -10.36 -2.48
N VAL A 18 30.66 -9.98 -2.53
CA VAL A 18 31.22 -8.98 -1.62
C VAL A 18 31.89 -7.84 -2.40
N ARG A 19 31.79 -6.63 -1.87
CA ARG A 19 32.50 -5.44 -2.36
C ARG A 19 33.93 -5.39 -1.82
N ASP A 20 34.12 -5.81 -0.57
CA ASP A 20 35.42 -5.85 0.09
C ASP A 20 35.64 -7.23 0.73
N ALA A 21 36.28 -8.13 -0.02
CA ALA A 21 36.59 -9.46 0.47
C ALA A 21 37.61 -9.47 1.62
N GLY A 22 38.45 -8.44 1.75
CA GLY A 22 39.40 -8.35 2.86
C GLY A 22 38.69 -8.05 4.18
N ALA A 23 37.80 -7.05 4.19
CA ALA A 23 36.99 -6.72 5.35
C ALA A 23 36.07 -7.87 5.75
N MET A 24 35.46 -8.53 4.76
CA MET A 24 34.58 -9.68 4.99
C MET A 24 35.36 -10.89 5.52
N GLN A 25 36.55 -11.17 4.99
CA GLN A 25 37.41 -12.22 5.52
C GLN A 25 37.81 -11.93 6.97
N ALA A 26 38.25 -10.72 7.29
CA ALA A 26 38.63 -10.35 8.65
C ALA A 26 37.46 -10.54 9.61
N PHE A 27 36.24 -10.15 9.22
CA PHE A 27 35.05 -10.41 10.03
C PHE A 27 34.80 -11.91 10.23
N TYR A 28 34.68 -12.69 9.15
CA TYR A 28 34.34 -14.11 9.31
C TYR A 28 35.44 -14.93 9.98
N CYS A 29 36.72 -14.60 9.74
CA CYS A 29 37.84 -15.32 10.33
C CYS A 29 38.19 -14.83 11.73
N ASP A 30 38.44 -13.53 11.90
CA ASP A 30 38.99 -13.00 13.14
C ASP A 30 37.91 -12.80 14.21
N VAL A 31 36.68 -12.48 13.79
CA VAL A 31 35.54 -12.28 14.73
C VAL A 31 34.76 -13.57 14.94
N LEU A 32 34.32 -14.23 13.85
CA LEU A 32 33.44 -15.39 13.93
C LEU A 32 34.19 -16.74 13.98
N GLY A 33 35.51 -16.74 13.82
CA GLY A 33 36.34 -17.94 13.97
C GLY A 33 36.33 -18.90 12.79
N CYS A 34 35.89 -18.47 11.60
CA CYS A 34 36.05 -19.28 10.39
C CYS A 34 37.53 -19.39 10.02
N SER A 35 37.92 -20.45 9.30
CA SER A 35 39.29 -20.57 8.75
C SER A 35 39.27 -20.49 7.23
N VAL A 36 40.34 -19.95 6.63
CA VAL A 36 40.49 -19.99 5.17
C VAL A 36 40.72 -21.45 4.76
N GLU A 37 39.78 -22.01 3.99
CA GLU A 37 39.89 -23.34 3.42
C GLU A 37 40.72 -23.30 2.14
N ARG A 38 40.40 -22.33 1.26
CA ARG A 38 41.00 -22.23 -0.07
C ARG A 38 40.91 -20.80 -0.59
N ARG A 39 41.95 -20.36 -1.28
CA ARG A 39 42.00 -19.07 -1.99
C ARG A 39 42.41 -19.30 -3.44
N GLN A 40 41.69 -18.67 -4.36
CA GLN A 40 41.98 -18.65 -5.79
C GLN A 40 41.81 -17.24 -6.34
N ASP A 41 42.87 -16.45 -6.24
CA ASP A 41 42.82 -15.03 -6.59
C ASP A 41 42.58 -14.82 -8.10
N ASP A 42 43.07 -15.72 -8.96
CA ASP A 42 42.90 -15.66 -10.43
C ASP A 42 41.43 -15.60 -10.88
N ILE A 43 40.52 -16.19 -10.09
CA ILE A 43 39.08 -16.21 -10.38
C ILE A 43 38.28 -15.34 -9.41
N GLY A 44 38.92 -14.78 -8.38
CA GLY A 44 38.27 -14.03 -7.30
C GLY A 44 37.39 -14.94 -6.44
N LEU A 45 37.96 -15.99 -5.85
CA LEU A 45 37.24 -16.88 -4.94
C LEU A 45 38.04 -17.11 -3.65
N LEU A 46 37.40 -16.83 -2.52
CA LEU A 46 37.93 -17.12 -1.19
C LEU A 46 36.92 -17.96 -0.41
N GLN A 47 37.30 -19.17 -0.02
CA GLN A 47 36.42 -20.13 0.66
C GLN A 47 36.77 -20.19 2.14
N LEU A 48 35.77 -20.01 3.00
CA LEU A 48 35.89 -20.01 4.45
C LEU A 48 35.17 -21.21 5.04
N ARG A 49 35.83 -21.93 5.95
CA ARG A 49 35.28 -23.06 6.68
C ARG A 49 34.43 -22.57 7.85
N ALA A 50 33.14 -22.95 7.83
CA ALA A 50 32.18 -22.68 8.89
C ALA A 50 31.59 -24.02 9.39
N GLY A 51 32.28 -24.65 10.34
CA GLY A 51 31.93 -25.99 10.81
C GLY A 51 32.00 -27.02 9.67
N ARG A 52 30.86 -27.62 9.31
CA ARG A 52 30.78 -28.60 8.23
C ARG A 52 30.55 -27.98 6.84
N SER A 53 30.16 -26.72 6.78
CA SER A 53 29.83 -26.02 5.54
C SER A 53 30.93 -25.03 5.13
N LEU A 54 30.82 -24.49 3.92
CA LEU A 54 31.69 -23.41 3.43
C LEU A 54 30.90 -22.10 3.20
N ILE A 55 31.55 -20.98 3.44
CA ILE A 55 31.12 -19.65 3.03
C ILE A 55 32.13 -19.16 1.99
N ASP A 56 31.68 -19.03 0.75
CA ASP A 56 32.48 -18.57 -0.36
C ASP A 56 32.30 -17.06 -0.53
N LEU A 57 33.37 -16.29 -0.39
CA LEU A 57 33.42 -14.87 -0.67
C LEU A 57 33.87 -14.65 -2.12
N VAL A 58 33.01 -14.00 -2.90
CA VAL A 58 33.26 -13.69 -4.31
C VAL A 58 33.25 -12.17 -4.49
N PRO A 59 34.42 -11.52 -4.69
CA PRO A 59 34.51 -10.11 -5.00
C PRO A 59 33.72 -9.78 -6.27
N VAL A 60 32.84 -8.78 -6.21
CA VAL A 60 31.96 -8.39 -7.34
C VAL A 60 32.74 -7.86 -8.55
N ASP A 61 33.92 -7.30 -8.33
CA ASP A 61 34.86 -6.81 -9.34
C ASP A 61 35.74 -7.94 -9.93
N GLY A 62 35.78 -9.09 -9.27
CA GLY A 62 36.47 -10.30 -9.71
C GLY A 62 35.82 -10.97 -10.92
N LYS A 63 36.57 -11.83 -11.61
CA LYS A 63 36.13 -12.54 -12.82
C LYS A 63 34.81 -13.29 -12.59
N LEU A 64 34.71 -14.03 -11.48
CA LEU A 64 33.51 -14.77 -11.11
C LEU A 64 32.37 -13.85 -10.66
N GLY A 65 32.68 -12.78 -9.91
CA GLY A 65 31.69 -11.84 -9.40
C GLY A 65 30.94 -11.04 -10.47
N ARG A 66 31.62 -10.69 -11.57
CA ARG A 66 31.01 -9.99 -12.72
C ARG A 66 29.96 -10.81 -13.45
N MET A 67 30.06 -12.14 -13.41
CA MET A 67 29.06 -13.04 -14.00
C MET A 67 27.75 -13.04 -13.21
N GLY A 68 27.77 -12.63 -11.94
CA GLY A 68 26.61 -12.61 -11.02
C GLY A 68 25.74 -11.35 -11.09
N GLY A 69 25.99 -10.43 -12.02
CA GLY A 69 25.18 -9.20 -12.19
C GLY A 69 25.55 -8.07 -11.23
N ALA A 70 24.61 -7.18 -10.93
CA ALA A 70 24.85 -6.00 -10.09
C ALA A 70 25.31 -6.37 -8.67
N ALA A 71 26.19 -5.59 -8.06
CA ALA A 71 26.67 -5.83 -6.70
C ALA A 71 25.54 -5.72 -5.67
N PRO A 72 25.59 -6.48 -4.57
CA PRO A 72 24.66 -6.31 -3.46
C PRO A 72 24.73 -4.89 -2.90
N GLY A 73 23.59 -4.36 -2.46
CA GLY A 73 23.45 -3.01 -1.93
C GLY A 73 22.30 -2.92 -0.92
N GLU A 74 22.03 -1.74 -0.37
CA GLU A 74 20.98 -1.56 0.66
C GLU A 74 19.59 -2.04 0.18
N GLU A 75 19.30 -1.88 -1.12
CA GLU A 75 18.04 -2.27 -1.74
C GLU A 75 18.05 -3.68 -2.36
N GLY A 76 19.21 -4.36 -2.38
CA GLY A 76 19.42 -5.67 -2.99
C GLY A 76 20.49 -6.47 -2.24
N ARG A 77 20.12 -6.97 -1.05
CA ARG A 77 21.03 -7.74 -0.17
C ARG A 77 21.30 -9.14 -0.76
N ASN A 78 22.43 -9.76 -0.42
CA ASN A 78 22.72 -11.15 -0.82
C ASN A 78 21.64 -12.11 -0.31
N LEU A 79 21.27 -11.93 0.97
CA LEU A 79 20.33 -12.77 1.72
C LEU A 79 19.73 -11.95 2.88
N ASP A 80 18.62 -12.44 3.45
CA ASP A 80 18.00 -11.82 4.63
C ASP A 80 18.91 -12.00 5.86
N HIS A 81 19.12 -13.26 6.28
CA HIS A 81 20.10 -13.63 7.31
C HIS A 81 20.73 -15.03 7.10
N LEU A 82 21.96 -15.20 7.59
CA LEU A 82 22.69 -16.46 7.62
C LEU A 82 22.76 -16.97 9.05
N CYS A 83 22.19 -18.13 9.34
CA CYS A 83 22.26 -18.75 10.67
C CYS A 83 23.43 -19.73 10.78
N LEU A 84 24.31 -19.49 11.75
CA LEU A 84 25.41 -20.36 12.16
C LEU A 84 25.09 -20.99 13.52
N ARG A 85 25.08 -22.33 13.55
CA ARG A 85 24.99 -23.09 14.80
C ARG A 85 26.34 -23.00 15.52
N VAL A 86 26.36 -22.47 16.75
CA VAL A 86 27.58 -22.27 17.54
C VAL A 86 27.48 -22.93 18.91
N GLU A 87 28.58 -23.52 19.37
CA GLU A 87 28.66 -24.15 20.69
C GLU A 87 30.05 -23.94 21.30
N PRO A 88 30.16 -23.64 22.62
CA PRO A 88 29.07 -23.36 23.56
C PRO A 88 28.32 -22.05 23.27
N PHE A 89 27.09 -21.91 23.79
CA PHE A 89 26.32 -20.66 23.69
C PHE A 89 26.29 -19.94 25.04
N ASP A 90 27.38 -19.24 25.36
CA ASP A 90 27.42 -18.28 26.47
C ASP A 90 27.17 -16.88 25.91
N ARG A 91 25.96 -16.36 26.12
CA ARG A 91 25.56 -15.07 25.56
C ARG A 91 26.46 -13.92 26.04
N GLU A 92 26.82 -13.90 27.32
CA GLU A 92 27.58 -12.78 27.88
C GLU A 92 28.99 -12.75 27.28
N ALA A 93 29.64 -13.91 27.19
CA ALA A 93 30.93 -14.05 26.54
C ALA A 93 30.87 -13.69 25.04
N ILE A 94 29.84 -14.17 24.33
CA ILE A 94 29.63 -13.86 22.91
C ILE A 94 29.45 -12.35 22.70
N VAL A 95 28.58 -11.71 23.47
CA VAL A 95 28.33 -10.27 23.36
C VAL A 95 29.58 -9.45 23.69
N ALA A 96 30.32 -9.82 24.75
CA ALA A 96 31.55 -9.14 25.12
C ALA A 96 32.62 -9.25 24.01
N HIS A 97 32.80 -10.44 23.44
CA HIS A 97 33.71 -10.67 22.31
C HIS A 97 33.32 -9.83 21.09
N LEU A 98 32.04 -9.85 20.70
CA LEU A 98 31.53 -9.08 19.56
C LEU A 98 31.68 -7.57 19.77
N GLN A 99 31.41 -7.07 20.98
CA GLN A 99 31.60 -5.66 21.33
C GLN A 99 33.07 -5.24 21.30
N ALA A 100 33.99 -6.11 21.76
CA ALA A 100 35.43 -5.85 21.70
C ALA A 100 35.94 -5.71 20.26
N HIS A 101 35.30 -6.39 19.31
CA HIS A 101 35.58 -6.29 17.87
C HIS A 101 34.76 -5.21 17.16
N GLY A 102 33.99 -4.38 17.89
CA GLY A 102 33.21 -3.29 17.32
C GLY A 102 32.03 -3.74 16.44
N VAL A 103 31.57 -4.99 16.60
CA VAL A 103 30.50 -5.57 15.78
C VAL A 103 29.15 -4.97 16.19
N ARG A 104 28.32 -4.66 15.20
CA ARG A 104 26.95 -4.23 15.45
C ARG A 104 26.07 -5.42 15.84
N ILE A 105 25.79 -5.52 17.14
CA ILE A 105 24.89 -6.50 17.73
C ILE A 105 23.44 -5.99 17.65
N THR A 106 22.50 -6.87 17.29
CA THR A 106 21.08 -6.52 17.19
C THR A 106 20.22 -7.39 18.12
N GLU A 107 19.24 -8.10 17.58
CA GLU A 107 18.23 -8.80 18.37
C GLU A 107 18.79 -10.02 19.09
N PHE A 108 18.25 -10.30 20.26
CA PHE A 108 18.44 -11.56 20.98
C PHE A 108 17.07 -12.18 21.26
N GLY A 109 16.98 -13.50 21.15
CA GLY A 109 15.76 -14.21 21.53
C GLY A 109 15.83 -15.70 21.22
N LEU A 110 14.76 -16.41 21.53
CA LEU A 110 14.58 -17.79 21.10
C LEU A 110 14.15 -17.82 19.63
N ARG A 111 14.77 -18.69 18.84
CA ARG A 111 14.43 -18.94 17.45
C ARG A 111 14.39 -20.42 17.16
N HIS A 112 13.41 -20.80 16.34
CA HIS A 112 13.29 -22.15 15.83
C HIS A 112 14.24 -22.35 14.65
N GLY A 113 15.06 -23.40 14.69
CA GLY A 113 15.95 -23.81 13.60
C GLY A 113 15.89 -25.32 13.37
N ALA A 114 16.84 -25.86 12.60
CA ALA A 114 16.86 -27.27 12.22
C ALA A 114 16.88 -28.25 13.40
N GLU A 115 17.44 -27.85 14.54
CA GLU A 115 17.50 -28.65 15.77
C GLU A 115 16.35 -28.35 16.76
N GLY A 116 15.47 -27.39 16.46
CA GLY A 116 14.41 -26.92 17.36
C GLY A 116 14.61 -25.49 17.87
N GLU A 117 13.88 -25.13 18.94
CA GLU A 117 13.99 -23.80 19.57
C GLU A 117 15.22 -23.68 20.45
N GLY A 118 15.96 -22.59 20.31
CA GLY A 118 17.15 -22.31 21.11
C GLY A 118 17.54 -20.83 21.04
N PRO A 119 18.49 -20.38 21.87
CA PRO A 119 18.89 -18.99 21.95
C PRO A 119 19.63 -18.55 20.69
N SER A 120 19.35 -17.34 20.25
CA SER A 120 19.93 -16.75 19.05
C SER A 120 20.33 -15.31 19.28
N GLN A 121 21.53 -14.95 18.78
CA GLN A 121 22.06 -13.59 18.78
C GLN A 121 22.33 -13.15 17.35
N TYR A 122 21.69 -12.05 16.94
CA TYR A 122 21.89 -11.47 15.61
C TYR A 122 23.00 -10.41 15.62
N VAL A 123 23.79 -10.39 14.55
CA VAL A 123 24.84 -9.42 14.27
C VAL A 123 24.80 -8.97 12.81
N ILE A 124 25.41 -7.83 12.52
CA ILE A 124 25.53 -7.31 11.16
C ILE A 124 27.00 -7.38 10.72
N ASP A 125 27.25 -7.97 9.56
CA ASP A 125 28.57 -8.01 8.94
C ASP A 125 28.98 -6.65 8.34
N PRO A 126 30.24 -6.46 7.90
CA PRO A 126 30.72 -5.20 7.34
C PRO A 126 29.94 -4.68 6.13
N GLU A 127 29.29 -5.57 5.38
CA GLU A 127 28.53 -5.22 4.17
C GLU A 127 27.03 -5.11 4.41
N GLY A 128 26.59 -5.30 5.65
CA GLY A 128 25.24 -5.12 6.10
C GLY A 128 24.40 -6.39 6.14
N ASN A 129 24.91 -7.57 5.78
CA ASN A 129 24.16 -8.82 5.88
C ASN A 129 23.94 -9.19 7.36
N THR A 130 22.82 -9.85 7.63
CA THR A 130 22.50 -10.30 8.98
C THR A 130 23.10 -11.69 9.20
N VAL A 131 23.82 -11.90 10.29
CA VAL A 131 24.30 -13.22 10.72
C VAL A 131 23.66 -13.55 12.07
N GLU A 132 23.05 -14.72 12.16
CA GLU A 132 22.47 -15.27 13.38
C GLU A 132 23.43 -16.30 13.97
N LEU A 133 23.85 -16.11 15.21
CA LEU A 133 24.55 -17.12 15.99
C LEU A 133 23.52 -17.84 16.84
N LYS A 134 23.35 -19.14 16.64
CA LYS A 134 22.31 -19.94 17.30
C LYS A 134 22.92 -21.04 18.17
N GLY A 135 22.45 -21.14 19.41
CA GLY A 135 22.78 -22.22 20.34
C GLY A 135 21.93 -23.47 20.11
N ALA A 136 22.25 -24.53 20.86
CA ALA A 136 21.53 -25.80 20.84
C ALA A 136 20.05 -25.61 21.17
N ALA A 137 19.21 -26.53 20.69
CA ALA A 137 17.85 -26.63 21.20
C ALA A 137 17.88 -27.26 22.61
N ASP A 138 17.49 -26.46 23.59
CA ASP A 138 17.26 -26.78 25.01
C ASP A 138 18.35 -27.60 25.75
N VAL A 139 19.11 -26.93 26.63
CA VAL A 139 19.79 -27.57 27.77
C VAL A 139 18.94 -27.29 29.01
N PRO A 140 18.44 -28.31 29.72
CA PRO A 140 17.65 -28.09 30.94
C PRO A 140 18.56 -27.55 32.04
N GLY A 141 18.42 -26.26 32.41
CA GLY A 141 19.12 -25.71 33.58
C GLY A 141 19.29 -24.20 33.67
N VAL A 142 19.12 -23.43 32.60
CA VAL A 142 19.22 -21.96 32.69
C VAL A 142 17.82 -21.36 32.74
N ALA A 143 17.23 -21.31 33.94
CA ALA A 143 16.05 -20.49 34.18
C ALA A 143 16.43 -19.01 33.99
N PRO A 144 15.79 -18.25 33.09
CA PRO A 144 16.08 -16.83 32.96
C PRO A 144 15.52 -16.10 34.18
N ARG A 145 16.40 -15.57 35.04
CA ARG A 145 16.02 -14.68 36.16
C ARG A 145 15.38 -13.36 35.72
N ASP A 146 15.30 -13.11 34.42
CA ASP A 146 14.62 -11.95 33.83
C ASP A 146 13.38 -12.30 32.98
N ALA A 147 12.91 -13.56 33.02
CA ALA A 147 11.70 -13.97 32.29
C ALA A 147 10.43 -13.22 32.74
N ALA A 148 10.42 -12.63 33.94
CA ALA A 148 9.32 -11.82 34.46
C ALA A 148 9.18 -10.45 33.76
N GLN A 149 10.17 -10.00 32.98
CA GLN A 149 10.02 -8.85 32.09
C GLN A 149 9.79 -9.24 30.62
N ALA A 150 10.05 -10.49 30.24
CA ALA A 150 9.82 -11.00 28.88
C ALA A 150 8.38 -11.51 28.66
N GLU A 151 7.69 -11.99 29.69
CA GLU A 151 6.30 -12.46 29.58
C GLU A 151 5.25 -11.34 29.46
N THR A 152 5.63 -10.09 29.70
CA THR A 152 4.76 -8.93 29.40
C THR A 152 4.98 -8.38 27.98
N SER A 153 6.00 -8.87 27.24
CA SER A 153 6.24 -8.50 25.82
C SER A 153 5.97 -9.63 24.82
N SER A 154 5.75 -10.87 25.28
CA SER A 154 5.58 -12.07 24.44
C SER A 154 4.15 -12.31 23.92
N ARG A 155 3.26 -11.32 24.02
CA ARG A 155 2.05 -11.22 23.19
C ARG A 155 2.13 -10.03 22.25
N THR A 156 3.28 -9.83 21.63
CA THR A 156 3.32 -9.08 20.37
C THR A 156 3.20 -10.12 19.27
N GLU A 157 1.97 -10.34 18.80
CA GLU A 157 1.76 -10.88 17.44
C GLU A 157 2.81 -10.26 16.51
N PRO A 158 3.43 -11.02 15.59
CA PRO A 158 4.49 -10.49 14.71
C PRO A 158 3.97 -9.16 14.20
N ALA A 159 4.60 -8.05 14.64
CA ALA A 159 3.99 -6.72 14.62
C ALA A 159 3.41 -6.52 13.23
N SER A 160 2.09 -6.71 13.11
CA SER A 160 1.46 -7.10 11.85
C SER A 160 2.01 -6.17 10.80
N SER A 161 2.91 -6.69 9.96
CA SER A 161 3.73 -5.87 9.09
C SER A 161 2.72 -5.09 8.28
N SER A 162 2.63 -3.78 8.57
CA SER A 162 1.44 -3.04 8.19
C SER A 162 1.39 -3.07 6.68
N MET A 163 0.48 -3.87 6.13
CA MET A 163 0.42 -4.12 4.69
C MET A 163 0.29 -2.80 3.94
N ALA A 164 -0.38 -1.82 4.55
CA ALA A 164 -0.47 -0.45 4.07
C ALA A 164 0.89 0.25 4.00
N LEU A 165 1.78 0.06 4.98
CA LEU A 165 3.12 0.65 4.98
C LEU A 165 4.05 -0.07 4.00
N HIS A 166 4.00 -1.40 3.91
CA HIS A 166 4.75 -2.15 2.90
C HIS A 166 4.35 -1.76 1.48
N LEU A 167 3.04 -1.68 1.21
CA LEU A 167 2.53 -1.24 -0.08
C LEU A 167 2.99 0.19 -0.38
N LEU A 168 2.93 1.09 0.59
CA LEU A 168 3.37 2.47 0.43
C LEU A 168 4.88 2.60 0.18
N GLU A 169 5.68 1.67 0.71
CA GLU A 169 7.11 1.61 0.44
C GLU A 169 7.41 1.09 -0.97
N VAL A 170 6.71 0.05 -1.42
CA VAL A 170 6.79 -0.44 -2.82
C VAL A 170 6.39 0.66 -3.81
N LEU A 171 5.29 1.35 -3.56
CA LEU A 171 4.80 2.42 -4.43
C LEU A 171 5.74 3.65 -4.48
N LYS A 172 6.55 3.87 -3.43
CA LYS A 172 7.57 4.92 -3.42
C LYS A 172 8.80 4.55 -4.21
N ARG A 173 9.19 3.28 -4.20
CA ARG A 173 10.34 2.77 -4.96
C ARG A 173 10.03 2.75 -6.46
N GLU A 174 8.81 2.39 -6.83
CA GLU A 174 8.37 2.25 -8.22
C GLU A 174 7.28 3.29 -8.59
N PRO A 175 7.66 4.54 -8.93
CA PRO A 175 6.68 5.60 -9.19
C PRO A 175 5.79 5.31 -10.41
N ILE A 176 6.31 4.59 -11.41
CA ILE A 176 5.53 4.20 -12.59
C ILE A 176 4.43 3.21 -12.21
N LEU A 177 4.74 2.22 -11.37
CA LEU A 177 3.76 1.25 -10.88
C LEU A 177 2.61 1.96 -10.14
N PHE A 178 2.94 2.97 -9.33
CA PHE A 178 1.93 3.79 -8.66
C PHE A 178 1.00 4.50 -9.65
N VAL A 179 1.56 5.17 -10.66
CA VAL A 179 0.76 5.87 -11.67
C VAL A 179 -0.13 4.90 -12.44
N THR A 180 0.41 3.74 -12.84
CA THR A 180 -0.37 2.72 -13.57
C THR A 180 -1.49 2.16 -12.72
N LEU A 181 -1.23 1.79 -11.47
CA LEU A 181 -2.25 1.26 -10.55
C LEU A 181 -3.32 2.32 -10.22
N ALA A 182 -2.92 3.57 -10.00
CA ALA A 182 -3.83 4.68 -9.76
C ALA A 182 -4.73 4.93 -10.97
N TYR A 183 -4.16 4.93 -12.18
CA TYR A 183 -4.92 5.08 -13.43
C TYR A 183 -5.95 3.96 -13.58
N LEU A 184 -5.54 2.70 -13.47
CA LEU A 184 -6.44 1.55 -13.57
C LEU A 184 -7.56 1.60 -12.53
N PHE A 185 -7.22 1.99 -11.29
CA PHE A 185 -8.19 2.13 -10.21
C PHE A 185 -9.21 3.24 -10.50
N VAL A 186 -8.77 4.41 -10.98
CA VAL A 186 -9.64 5.53 -11.36
C VAL A 186 -10.58 5.12 -12.50
N SER A 187 -10.05 4.45 -13.53
CA SER A 187 -10.84 3.95 -14.66
C SER A 187 -11.91 2.94 -14.20
N PHE A 188 -11.52 1.95 -13.39
CA PHE A 188 -12.44 0.97 -12.83
C PHE A 188 -13.51 1.60 -11.95
N MET A 189 -13.13 2.52 -11.05
CA MET A 189 -14.08 3.21 -10.17
C MET A 189 -15.08 4.05 -10.97
N GLY A 190 -14.61 4.78 -11.98
CA GLY A 190 -15.48 5.54 -12.88
C GLY A 190 -16.47 4.67 -13.64
N LEU A 191 -16.03 3.50 -14.09
CA LEU A 191 -16.90 2.51 -14.74
C LEU A 191 -17.95 1.98 -13.76
N TRP A 192 -17.54 1.55 -12.56
CA TRP A 192 -18.45 1.06 -11.51
C TRP A 192 -19.52 2.10 -11.19
N LEU A 193 -19.12 3.35 -10.92
CA LEU A 193 -20.06 4.42 -10.58
C LEU A 193 -21.01 4.71 -11.75
N SER A 194 -20.49 4.76 -12.98
CA SER A 194 -21.31 4.95 -14.18
C SER A 194 -22.33 3.83 -14.36
N TYR A 195 -21.93 2.57 -14.15
CA TYR A 195 -22.84 1.43 -14.20
C TYR A 195 -24.03 1.63 -13.25
N TRP A 196 -23.78 1.97 -12.00
CA TRP A 196 -24.85 2.18 -11.03
C TRP A 196 -25.71 3.41 -11.33
N PHE A 197 -25.13 4.48 -11.87
CA PHE A 197 -25.86 5.65 -12.33
C PHE A 197 -26.85 5.30 -13.44
N TYR A 198 -26.37 4.74 -14.56
CA TYR A 198 -27.20 4.44 -15.72
C TYR A 198 -28.21 3.31 -15.46
N ARG A 199 -27.89 2.38 -14.56
CA ARG A 199 -28.82 1.34 -14.11
C ARG A 199 -30.07 1.94 -13.47
N ARG A 200 -30.02 3.13 -12.86
CA ARG A 200 -31.21 3.82 -12.32
C ARG A 200 -32.18 4.28 -13.40
N PHE A 201 -31.70 4.42 -14.63
CA PHE A 201 -32.49 4.81 -15.81
C PHE A 201 -32.89 3.60 -16.67
N GLY A 202 -32.51 2.38 -16.28
CA GLY A 202 -32.77 1.17 -17.07
C GLY A 202 -31.89 1.05 -18.31
N LEU A 203 -30.77 1.77 -18.39
CA LEU A 203 -29.84 1.71 -19.51
C LEU A 203 -28.70 0.72 -19.22
N PRO A 204 -28.52 -0.33 -20.03
CA PRO A 204 -27.36 -1.22 -19.93
C PRO A 204 -26.11 -0.56 -20.52
N VAL A 205 -25.53 0.41 -19.80
CA VAL A 205 -24.42 1.26 -20.32
C VAL A 205 -23.24 0.47 -20.89
N LEU A 206 -22.97 -0.73 -20.37
CA LEU A 206 -21.86 -1.58 -20.81
C LEU A 206 -21.99 -2.02 -22.28
N GLU A 207 -23.21 -2.15 -22.80
CA GLU A 207 -23.48 -2.50 -24.21
C GLU A 207 -23.20 -1.34 -25.16
N TYR A 208 -23.20 -0.10 -24.65
CA TYR A 208 -22.98 1.11 -25.43
C TYR A 208 -21.55 1.64 -25.33
N MET A 209 -20.67 0.96 -24.59
CA MET A 209 -19.28 1.41 -24.35
C MET A 209 -18.28 0.71 -25.26
N GLN A 210 -17.31 1.48 -25.77
CA GLN A 210 -16.15 0.95 -26.47
C GLN A 210 -14.97 0.75 -25.52
N ALA A 211 -13.95 -0.01 -25.95
CA ALA A 211 -12.71 -0.26 -25.20
C ALA A 211 -12.08 1.02 -24.62
N SER A 212 -12.06 2.10 -25.41
CA SER A 212 -11.52 3.41 -25.02
C SER A 212 -12.36 4.12 -23.96
N ASP A 213 -13.69 3.96 -23.97
CA ASP A 213 -14.56 4.59 -22.98
C ASP A 213 -14.33 4.02 -21.58
N PHE A 214 -14.01 2.72 -21.46
CA PHE A 214 -13.70 2.09 -20.18
C PHE A 214 -12.47 2.71 -19.51
N LEU A 215 -11.45 3.01 -20.30
CA LEU A 215 -10.19 3.57 -19.83
C LEU A 215 -10.36 5.02 -19.33
N VAL A 216 -11.27 5.78 -19.94
CA VAL A 216 -11.45 7.22 -19.65
C VAL A 216 -12.66 7.49 -18.76
N ALA A 217 -13.52 6.50 -18.47
CA ALA A 217 -14.77 6.68 -17.71
C ALA A 217 -14.59 7.47 -16.39
N GLY A 218 -13.54 7.17 -15.63
CA GLY A 218 -13.22 7.87 -14.38
C GLY A 218 -12.62 9.26 -14.56
N LEU A 219 -11.99 9.53 -15.71
CA LEU A 219 -11.32 10.81 -16.01
C LEU A 219 -12.25 11.81 -16.70
N ARG A 220 -13.27 11.33 -17.43
CA ARG A 220 -14.17 12.17 -18.23
C ARG A 220 -15.02 13.12 -17.39
N GLN A 221 -15.28 12.78 -16.13
CA GLN A 221 -16.11 13.59 -15.25
C GLN A 221 -15.26 14.18 -14.11
N PRO A 222 -15.08 15.52 -14.05
CA PRO A 222 -14.22 16.16 -13.04
C PRO A 222 -14.68 15.85 -11.61
N ARG A 223 -15.98 15.61 -11.42
CA ARG A 223 -16.56 15.19 -10.13
C ARG A 223 -15.99 13.87 -9.62
N TYR A 224 -15.65 12.92 -10.49
CA TYR A 224 -15.06 11.63 -10.08
C TYR A 224 -13.59 11.79 -9.71
N ALA A 225 -12.85 12.64 -10.42
CA ALA A 225 -11.49 12.99 -10.04
C ALA A 225 -11.43 13.66 -8.65
N VAL A 226 -12.34 14.61 -8.38
CA VAL A 226 -12.46 15.27 -7.07
C VAL A 226 -12.83 14.26 -5.98
N ALA A 227 -13.78 13.37 -6.26
CA ALA A 227 -14.19 12.29 -5.36
C ALA A 227 -13.03 11.36 -4.96
N ILE A 228 -12.21 10.96 -5.93
CA ILE A 228 -11.03 10.12 -5.68
C ILE A 228 -9.95 10.91 -4.92
N ALA A 229 -9.74 12.18 -5.27
CA ALA A 229 -8.82 13.04 -4.53
C ALA A 229 -9.25 13.21 -3.06
N LEU A 230 -10.54 13.36 -2.79
CA LEU A 230 -11.09 13.39 -1.43
C LEU A 230 -10.89 12.06 -0.70
N MET A 231 -11.03 10.92 -1.38
CA MET A 231 -10.74 9.61 -0.80
C MET A 231 -9.26 9.46 -0.43
N VAL A 232 -8.35 9.87 -1.31
CA VAL A 232 -6.90 9.87 -1.04
C VAL A 232 -6.57 10.81 0.12
N ALA A 233 -7.17 12.01 0.14
CA ALA A 233 -7.00 12.96 1.23
C ALA A 233 -7.53 12.41 2.56
N ALA A 234 -8.67 11.72 2.57
CA ALA A 234 -9.23 11.07 3.76
C ALA A 234 -8.32 9.95 4.27
N ALA A 235 -7.82 9.08 3.38
CA ALA A 235 -6.86 8.04 3.73
C ALA A 235 -5.55 8.63 4.27
N TRP A 236 -5.06 9.72 3.67
CA TRP A 236 -3.88 10.44 4.13
C TRP A 236 -4.11 11.09 5.50
N LEU A 237 -5.23 11.78 5.71
CA LEU A 237 -5.60 12.37 7.00
C LEU A 237 -5.75 11.31 8.10
N ALA A 238 -6.26 10.12 7.77
CA ALA A 238 -6.37 9.00 8.71
C ALA A 238 -5.00 8.40 9.08
N THR A 239 -4.05 8.37 8.13
CA THR A 239 -2.70 7.80 8.34
C THR A 239 -1.66 8.79 8.84
N TRP A 240 -1.87 10.09 8.62
CA TRP A 240 -0.93 11.15 8.98
C TRP A 240 -0.61 11.19 10.48
N PRO A 241 -1.59 11.13 11.42
CA PRO A 241 -1.30 11.09 12.85
C PRO A 241 -0.47 9.87 13.26
N LEU A 242 -0.68 8.73 12.60
CA LEU A 242 0.04 7.48 12.86
C LEU A 242 1.49 7.56 12.40
N LEU A 243 1.71 8.06 11.18
CA LEU A 243 3.06 8.30 10.64
C LEU A 243 3.83 9.33 11.48
N PHE A 244 3.16 10.39 11.92
CA PHE A 244 3.75 11.43 12.76
C PHE A 244 4.15 10.88 14.14
N ARG A 245 3.33 10.00 14.73
CA ARG A 245 3.65 9.31 15.99
C ARG A 245 4.89 8.43 15.89
N ARG A 246 5.11 7.74 14.76
CA ARG A 246 6.31 6.92 14.53
C ARG A 246 7.59 7.76 14.37
N ARG A 247 7.49 8.93 13.73
CA ARG A 247 8.68 9.79 13.48
C ARG A 247 9.06 10.68 14.66
N HIS A 248 8.10 11.14 15.46
CA HIS A 248 8.36 12.10 16.53
C HIS A 248 7.57 11.76 17.81
N PRO A 249 7.94 10.69 18.53
CA PRO A 249 7.22 10.24 19.72
C PRO A 249 7.15 11.32 20.81
N GLU A 250 8.27 12.00 21.09
CA GLU A 250 8.33 13.04 22.14
C GLU A 250 7.43 14.26 21.85
N ARG A 251 7.31 14.64 20.56
CA ARG A 251 6.43 15.76 20.16
C ARG A 251 4.95 15.40 20.29
N VAL A 252 4.58 14.14 20.02
CA VAL A 252 3.19 13.69 20.17
C VAL A 252 2.76 13.73 21.62
N GLU A 253 3.63 13.35 22.56
CA GLU A 253 3.33 13.42 23.99
C GLU A 253 3.11 14.86 24.47
N ALA A 254 3.90 15.81 23.97
CA ALA A 254 3.71 17.23 24.20
C ALA A 254 2.39 17.75 23.59
N LEU A 255 2.05 17.33 22.37
CA LEU A 255 0.82 17.72 21.68
C LEU A 255 -0.43 17.12 22.34
N ARG A 256 -0.35 15.92 22.92
CA ARG A 256 -1.46 15.24 23.64
C ARG A 256 -1.87 15.97 24.92
N LYS A 257 -1.04 16.87 25.43
CA LYS A 257 -1.42 17.75 26.56
C LYS A 257 -2.48 18.79 26.14
N LYS A 258 -2.59 19.12 24.84
CA LYS A 258 -3.64 20.00 24.30
C LYS A 258 -4.94 19.23 24.08
N TRP A 259 -6.09 19.90 24.25
CA TRP A 259 -7.41 19.29 24.14
C TRP A 259 -7.65 18.61 22.78
N TRP A 260 -7.25 19.26 21.67
CA TRP A 260 -7.34 18.70 20.32
C TRP A 260 -6.36 17.55 20.07
N GLY A 261 -5.18 17.59 20.70
CA GLY A 261 -4.17 16.54 20.56
C GLY A 261 -4.61 15.21 21.18
N ARG A 262 -5.49 15.25 22.19
CA ARG A 262 -6.12 14.04 22.76
C ARG A 262 -7.06 13.34 21.79
N ILE A 263 -7.66 14.08 20.86
CA ILE A 263 -8.58 13.55 19.84
C ILE A 263 -7.78 12.99 18.66
N VAL A 264 -6.83 13.78 18.14
CA VAL A 264 -6.03 13.40 16.95
C VAL A 264 -5.09 12.22 17.24
N PHE A 265 -4.51 12.15 18.45
CA PHE A 265 -3.64 11.06 18.89
C PHE A 265 -4.34 10.15 19.92
N ALA A 266 -5.66 10.05 19.84
CA ALA A 266 -6.43 9.16 20.71
C ALA A 266 -5.98 7.71 20.53
N ASN A 267 -5.80 6.99 21.64
CA ASN A 267 -5.51 5.56 21.62
C ASN A 267 -6.84 4.79 21.47
N SER A 268 -7.56 5.03 20.37
CA SER A 268 -8.86 4.41 20.13
C SER A 268 -8.67 2.93 19.78
N LYS A 269 -9.37 2.03 20.48
CA LYS A 269 -9.47 0.61 20.08
C LYS A 269 -10.45 0.38 18.91
N LEU A 270 -11.13 1.45 18.48
CA LEU A 270 -12.04 1.47 17.34
C LEU A 270 -11.25 1.07 16.07
N PHE A 271 -11.76 0.10 15.31
CA PHE A 271 -11.12 -0.51 14.13
C PHE A 271 -9.95 -1.49 14.37
N ARG A 272 -9.77 -2.01 15.59
CA ARG A 272 -8.85 -3.14 15.83
C ARG A 272 -9.54 -4.46 15.45
N TRP A 273 -9.24 -4.98 14.27
CA TRP A 273 -9.77 -6.27 13.77
C TRP A 273 -8.77 -7.40 14.08
N PRO A 274 -9.24 -8.63 14.38
CA PRO A 274 -8.33 -9.76 14.64
C PRO A 274 -7.45 -10.02 13.42
N GLY A 275 -6.12 -10.07 13.62
CA GLY A 275 -5.15 -10.33 12.55
C GLY A 275 -4.77 -9.14 11.66
N MET A 276 -5.18 -7.91 11.98
CA MET A 276 -4.81 -6.73 11.19
C MET A 276 -4.38 -5.53 12.07
N SER A 277 -3.33 -4.83 11.63
CA SER A 277 -2.87 -3.60 12.31
C SER A 277 -3.99 -2.57 12.38
N GLN A 278 -4.05 -1.79 13.47
CA GLN A 278 -5.03 -0.72 13.62
C GLN A 278 -4.89 0.32 12.49
N GLU A 279 -3.67 0.53 12.01
CA GLU A 279 -3.38 1.40 10.87
C GLU A 279 -4.02 0.87 9.58
N THR A 280 -3.89 -0.43 9.31
CA THR A 280 -4.52 -1.07 8.16
C THR A 280 -6.04 -0.99 8.28
N GLY A 281 -6.61 -1.22 9.47
CA GLY A 281 -8.05 -1.17 9.71
C GLY A 281 -8.65 0.21 9.42
N LEU A 282 -7.97 1.28 9.84
CA LEU A 282 -8.39 2.66 9.58
C LEU A 282 -8.31 3.02 8.10
N VAL A 283 -7.23 2.64 7.41
CA VAL A 283 -7.07 2.88 5.96
C VAL A 283 -8.17 2.17 5.17
N VAL A 284 -8.38 0.89 5.46
CA VAL A 284 -9.40 0.07 4.81
C VAL A 284 -10.80 0.63 5.09
N GLY A 285 -11.08 1.03 6.33
CA GLY A 285 -12.36 1.64 6.70
C GLY A 285 -12.60 2.98 5.99
N ALA A 286 -11.61 3.88 5.96
CA ALA A 286 -11.71 5.16 5.26
C ALA A 286 -11.90 4.96 3.74
N PHE A 287 -11.19 4.00 3.16
CA PHE A 287 -11.32 3.62 1.75
C PHE A 287 -12.73 3.14 1.41
N TRP A 288 -13.24 2.12 2.12
CA TRP A 288 -14.58 1.59 1.87
C TRP A 288 -15.69 2.61 2.19
N GLY A 289 -15.53 3.40 3.26
CA GLY A 289 -16.47 4.46 3.61
C GLY A 289 -16.55 5.53 2.51
N SER A 290 -15.41 5.92 1.94
CA SER A 290 -15.37 6.87 0.82
C SER A 290 -16.04 6.29 -0.42
N ILE A 291 -15.76 5.04 -0.78
CA ILE A 291 -16.42 4.35 -1.91
C ILE A 291 -17.94 4.34 -1.70
N TRP A 292 -18.40 4.02 -0.48
CA TRP A 292 -19.82 3.97 -0.16
C TRP A 292 -20.49 5.35 -0.26
N LEU A 293 -19.85 6.41 0.25
CA LEU A 293 -20.34 7.78 0.13
C LEU A 293 -20.46 8.22 -1.34
N LEU A 294 -19.47 7.87 -2.17
CA LEU A 294 -19.51 8.18 -3.60
C LEU A 294 -20.63 7.42 -4.32
N PHE A 295 -20.80 6.15 -4.00
CA PHE A 295 -21.92 5.36 -4.50
C PHE A 295 -23.27 5.99 -4.11
N ALA A 296 -23.45 6.34 -2.82
CA ALA A 296 -24.67 6.98 -2.32
C ALA A 296 -24.92 8.32 -3.03
N TYR A 297 -23.89 9.15 -3.20
CA TYR A 297 -23.98 10.41 -3.93
C TYR A 297 -24.42 10.21 -5.39
N VAL A 298 -23.84 9.23 -6.10
CA VAL A 298 -24.18 8.95 -7.50
C VAL A 298 -25.60 8.44 -7.64
N VAL A 299 -26.06 7.61 -6.70
CA VAL A 299 -27.45 7.14 -6.66
C VAL A 299 -28.41 8.29 -6.39
N ASP A 300 -28.10 9.16 -5.43
CA ASP A 300 -28.92 10.34 -5.12
C ASP A 300 -29.00 11.33 -6.30
N ASP A 301 -27.87 11.59 -6.97
CA ASP A 301 -27.83 12.39 -8.20
C ASP A 301 -28.73 11.81 -9.30
N ALA A 302 -28.68 10.48 -9.49
CA ALA A 302 -29.53 9.80 -10.45
C ALA A 302 -31.02 9.95 -10.10
N GLU A 303 -31.41 9.74 -8.84
CA GLU A 303 -32.82 9.90 -8.42
C GLU A 303 -33.28 11.37 -8.53
N ARG A 304 -32.40 12.34 -8.25
CA ARG A 304 -32.69 13.77 -8.47
C ARG A 304 -32.96 14.09 -9.95
N ILE A 305 -32.18 13.52 -10.87
CA ILE A 305 -32.40 13.69 -12.32
C ILE A 305 -33.68 12.96 -12.76
N ARG A 306 -33.95 11.77 -12.21
CA ARG A 306 -35.22 11.05 -12.46
C ARG A 306 -36.44 11.85 -12.03
N ALA A 307 -36.34 12.59 -10.93
CA ALA A 307 -37.38 13.50 -10.44
C ALA A 307 -37.53 14.80 -11.25
N GLY A 308 -36.76 14.99 -12.34
CA GLY A 308 -36.85 16.16 -13.22
C GLY A 308 -35.77 17.22 -12.99
N GLY A 309 -34.81 16.98 -12.09
CA GLY A 309 -33.59 17.79 -11.99
C GLY A 309 -32.63 17.57 -13.16
N GLY A 310 -31.46 18.22 -13.13
CA GLY A 310 -30.41 18.09 -14.16
C GLY A 310 -30.51 19.14 -15.27
N ASN A 311 -29.62 19.01 -16.26
CA ASN A 311 -29.50 19.96 -17.35
C ASN A 311 -30.54 19.67 -18.44
N VAL A 312 -31.37 20.67 -18.75
CA VAL A 312 -32.35 20.60 -19.83
C VAL A 312 -31.65 20.80 -21.16
N VAL A 313 -31.92 19.94 -22.14
CA VAL A 313 -31.34 20.04 -23.48
C VAL A 313 -32.41 19.96 -24.56
N GLN A 314 -32.23 20.72 -25.63
CA GLN A 314 -32.92 20.50 -26.89
C GLN A 314 -32.00 19.74 -27.83
N VAL A 315 -32.51 18.66 -28.39
CA VAL A 315 -31.78 17.78 -29.32
C VAL A 315 -32.50 17.79 -30.65
N THR A 316 -31.79 18.11 -31.73
CA THR A 316 -32.29 18.06 -33.10
C THR A 316 -31.59 16.91 -33.83
N LEU A 317 -32.36 16.04 -34.47
CA LEU A 317 -31.83 14.92 -35.25
C LEU A 317 -31.40 15.37 -36.65
N ALA A 318 -30.47 14.66 -37.29
CA ALA A 318 -29.93 15.01 -38.60
C ALA A 318 -30.99 15.04 -39.72
N ASN A 319 -32.06 14.26 -39.56
CA ASN A 319 -33.18 14.15 -40.51
C ASN A 319 -34.38 15.04 -40.17
N GLN A 320 -34.30 15.86 -39.11
CA GLN A 320 -35.42 16.70 -38.64
C GLN A 320 -35.00 18.15 -38.45
N SER A 321 -35.82 19.07 -38.92
CA SER A 321 -35.59 20.52 -38.75
C SER A 321 -36.03 21.03 -37.38
N ALA A 322 -36.97 20.31 -36.73
CA ALA A 322 -37.50 20.66 -35.42
C ALA A 322 -36.78 19.86 -34.30
N PRO A 323 -36.55 20.46 -33.12
CA PRO A 323 -36.02 19.74 -31.98
C PRO A 323 -37.02 18.67 -31.48
N LEU A 324 -36.48 17.60 -30.90
CA LEU A 324 -37.27 16.56 -30.24
C LEU A 324 -38.18 17.19 -29.18
N ALA A 325 -39.44 16.76 -29.17
CA ALA A 325 -40.42 17.23 -28.22
C ALA A 325 -40.17 16.66 -26.81
N GLY A 326 -40.46 17.47 -25.80
CA GLY A 326 -40.40 17.07 -24.40
C GLY A 326 -39.29 17.75 -23.59
N ASP A 327 -39.34 17.55 -22.28
CA ASP A 327 -38.40 18.14 -21.34
C ASP A 327 -37.20 17.20 -21.14
N ILE A 328 -36.26 17.22 -22.08
CA ILE A 328 -35.17 16.23 -22.15
C ILE A 328 -34.05 16.60 -21.16
N ARG A 329 -33.55 15.61 -20.43
CA ARG A 329 -32.38 15.72 -19.55
C ARG A 329 -31.19 15.00 -20.16
N LEU A 330 -30.04 15.66 -20.15
CA LEU A 330 -28.77 15.04 -20.54
C LEU A 330 -28.21 14.22 -19.37
N LEU A 331 -28.10 12.91 -19.55
CA LEU A 331 -27.48 12.01 -18.57
C LEU A 331 -25.95 11.98 -18.73
N GLY A 332 -25.48 12.03 -19.97
CA GLY A 332 -24.06 12.01 -20.30
C GLY A 332 -23.82 11.72 -21.77
N THR A 333 -22.53 11.65 -22.13
CA THR A 333 -22.07 11.29 -23.47
C THR A 333 -20.94 10.28 -23.35
N ASN A 334 -20.80 9.37 -24.32
CA ASN A 334 -19.58 8.58 -24.52
C ASN A 334 -18.96 8.89 -25.89
N SER A 335 -18.10 8.03 -26.45
CA SER A 335 -17.51 8.25 -27.79
C SER A 335 -18.52 8.15 -28.94
N ALA A 336 -19.60 7.38 -28.76
CA ALA A 336 -20.52 7.01 -29.85
C ALA A 336 -21.99 7.43 -29.61
N TYR A 337 -22.39 7.66 -28.37
CA TYR A 337 -23.77 7.87 -27.94
C TYR A 337 -23.94 9.07 -27.01
N VAL A 338 -25.12 9.68 -27.09
CA VAL A 338 -25.66 10.65 -26.14
C VAL A 338 -26.80 9.98 -25.37
N PHE A 339 -26.72 10.01 -24.05
CA PHE A 339 -27.72 9.41 -23.17
C PHE A 339 -28.70 10.48 -22.71
N LEU A 340 -29.98 10.25 -23.03
CA LEU A 340 -31.07 11.19 -22.79
C LEU A 340 -32.13 10.58 -21.87
N TRP A 341 -32.80 11.42 -21.11
CA TRP A 341 -33.88 11.03 -20.20
C TRP A 341 -35.10 11.94 -20.37
N TRP A 342 -36.28 11.33 -20.49
CA TRP A 342 -37.57 11.99 -20.50
C TRP A 342 -38.27 11.76 -19.14
N PRO A 343 -38.29 12.74 -18.23
CA PRO A 343 -38.85 12.58 -16.89
C PRO A 343 -40.34 12.25 -16.89
N THR A 344 -41.10 12.84 -17.82
CA THR A 344 -42.56 12.63 -17.98
C THR A 344 -42.89 11.22 -18.43
N GLU A 345 -42.12 10.69 -19.39
CA GLU A 345 -42.32 9.34 -19.95
C GLU A 345 -41.61 8.24 -19.14
N ARG A 346 -40.73 8.63 -18.21
CA ARG A 346 -39.79 7.74 -17.50
C ARG A 346 -38.99 6.84 -18.45
N ARG A 347 -38.57 7.43 -19.57
CA ARG A 347 -37.90 6.75 -20.68
C ARG A 347 -36.48 7.26 -20.83
N ALA A 348 -35.54 6.35 -20.96
CA ALA A 348 -34.14 6.65 -21.23
C ALA A 348 -33.78 6.15 -22.63
N GLU A 349 -33.00 6.90 -23.38
CA GLU A 349 -32.60 6.55 -24.74
C GLU A 349 -31.13 6.85 -24.98
N ALA A 350 -30.44 5.92 -25.66
CA ALA A 350 -29.07 6.10 -26.12
C ALA A 350 -29.12 6.43 -27.62
N VAL A 351 -28.85 7.69 -27.97
CA VAL A 351 -28.93 8.16 -29.36
C VAL A 351 -27.51 8.23 -29.94
N PRO A 352 -27.23 7.61 -31.10
CA PRO A 352 -25.92 7.72 -31.74
C PRO A 352 -25.58 9.19 -32.04
N ILE A 353 -24.34 9.59 -31.76
CA ILE A 353 -23.87 10.98 -31.97
C ILE A 353 -24.03 11.38 -33.45
N GLU A 354 -23.79 10.46 -34.37
CA GLU A 354 -23.94 10.67 -35.82
C GLU A 354 -25.37 11.02 -36.24
N SER A 355 -26.37 10.64 -35.44
CA SER A 355 -27.78 10.93 -35.71
C SER A 355 -28.21 12.31 -35.24
N ILE A 356 -27.35 13.05 -34.51
CA ILE A 356 -27.68 14.33 -33.89
C ILE A 356 -27.04 15.47 -34.68
N SER A 357 -27.86 16.43 -35.15
CA SER A 357 -27.37 17.64 -35.82
C SER A 357 -27.02 18.76 -34.83
N ARG A 358 -27.80 18.91 -33.75
CA ARG A 358 -27.60 19.98 -32.77
C ARG A 358 -28.04 19.57 -31.37
N ILE A 359 -27.24 19.96 -30.37
CA ILE A 359 -27.61 19.91 -28.95
C ILE A 359 -27.47 21.32 -28.37
N ALA A 360 -28.52 21.84 -27.75
CA ALA A 360 -28.51 23.15 -27.09
C ALA A 360 -28.94 22.99 -25.63
N ALA A 361 -28.12 23.46 -24.69
CA ALA A 361 -28.49 23.53 -23.28
C ALA A 361 -29.46 24.69 -23.07
N LEU A 362 -30.62 24.40 -22.48
CA LEU A 362 -31.57 25.44 -22.09
C LEU A 362 -31.24 25.88 -20.66
N ALA A 363 -30.87 27.15 -20.49
CA ALA A 363 -30.72 27.74 -19.17
C ALA A 363 -32.08 27.66 -18.45
N ARG A 364 -32.08 27.16 -17.20
CA ARG A 364 -33.27 27.11 -16.35
C ARG A 364 -33.91 28.51 -16.30
N PRO A 365 -35.24 28.68 -16.46
CA PRO A 365 -35.86 29.96 -16.20
C PRO A 365 -35.54 30.37 -14.76
N LEU A 366 -34.99 31.57 -14.58
CA LEU A 366 -34.84 32.16 -13.24
C LEU A 366 -36.19 32.07 -12.52
N PRO A 367 -36.24 31.63 -11.25
CA PRO A 367 -37.49 31.69 -10.50
C PRO A 367 -38.03 33.13 -10.55
N PRO A 368 -39.35 33.33 -10.74
CA PRO A 368 -39.91 34.66 -10.88
C PRO A 368 -39.49 35.47 -9.65
N ALA A 369 -38.87 36.64 -9.90
CA ALA A 369 -38.40 37.52 -8.86
C ALA A 369 -39.57 37.74 -7.89
N SER A 370 -39.39 37.34 -6.63
CA SER A 370 -40.42 37.55 -5.61
C SER A 370 -40.72 39.05 -5.60
N ARG A 371 -41.90 39.43 -6.06
CA ARG A 371 -42.41 40.79 -5.97
C ARG A 371 -42.44 41.10 -4.47
N LYS A 372 -41.42 41.80 -3.96
CA LYS A 372 -41.44 42.32 -2.59
C LYS A 372 -42.70 43.18 -2.50
N ALA A 373 -43.65 42.76 -1.68
CA ALA A 373 -44.79 43.58 -1.32
C ALA A 373 -44.27 44.91 -0.74
N PRO A 374 -44.88 46.06 -1.07
CA PRO A 374 -44.43 47.34 -0.56
C PRO A 374 -44.55 47.35 0.97
N ALA A 375 -43.48 47.77 1.64
CA ALA A 375 -43.41 47.89 3.08
C ALA A 375 -44.54 48.81 3.59
N ALA A 376 -45.30 48.31 4.56
CA ALA A 376 -46.33 49.08 5.23
C ALA A 376 -45.73 50.34 5.85
N ALA A 377 -46.28 51.50 5.46
CA ALA A 377 -45.94 52.79 6.02
C ALA A 377 -46.20 52.81 7.52
N ALA A 378 -45.16 53.09 8.31
CA ALA A 378 -45.27 53.39 9.72
C ALA A 378 -46.13 54.65 9.90
N LYS A 379 -47.33 54.49 10.45
CA LYS A 379 -48.12 55.60 10.97
C LYS A 379 -47.38 56.18 12.18
N ARG A 380 -46.81 57.38 12.00
CA ARG A 380 -46.52 58.30 13.11
C ARG A 380 -47.79 59.08 13.44
N THR A 381 -48.09 59.22 14.72
CA THR A 381 -48.97 60.25 15.28
C THR A 381 -48.68 60.34 16.79
N PRO A 382 -48.90 61.51 17.40
CA PRO A 382 -47.87 62.45 17.80
C PRO A 382 -47.34 62.28 19.23
#